data_AF-A0AAV6A5S7-F1
#
_entry.id   AF-A0AAV6A5S7-F1
#
_cell.length_a   1.000
_cell.length_b   1.000
_cell.length_c   1.000
_cell.angle_alpha   90.00
_cell.angle_beta   90.00
_cell.angle_gamma   90.00
#
_symmetry.space_group_name_H-M   'P 1'
#
loop_
_entity.id
_entity.type
_entity.pdbx_description
1 polymer ?
#
loop_
_entity_poly.entity_id
_entity_poly.type
_entity_poly.pdbx_seq_one_letter_code
_entity_poly.pdbx_strand_id
1 'polypeptide(L)'
;MPTSTRPIADIARELGLGAEEWLPYGRDKAKVLLSALAARRAQPDGKLVVVSSITPTPAGDGKTTMTIGIGQALARIGAKPVIALREPSIGPTLGMKGGGTGGGRAQVVPMEDVNLHFTGDFHAVTSAHNLLAAAADNHLHHGNALGMDVRQVLWRRVLDVNDRALREVVVGLGGRMDGVPREGGFYITSASEIMAVLCLAEDMTDLKVRLGRMVVALRPDGAPVLADELKVTGAMAALLRDAVHPNLVQTMEGTPALVHGGPFANIAHGCNSVVATRMALKLGDICLTEAGFATDLGAEKFFDIKCRLAGLRPDAAMVVATVRALKYHGGIPVPELGRENVEALVRGLDNLEAHVEAVRQFKVPLLIGLNRYPTDTEAEYKAALDRCAALGVSAYVADVFGQGGEGGEDLARGLLKLLESERSDFAPLYPLDAPIKSKLETIATRVYGADGVDYPRRVDRQIAQAESLGYGRLPVCVAKTQRSLSDDPTLLNRPRGFRVTVNDVRISAGAGFLVAQAGDITTMPGLPRKPNAEGVDVTVEGTITGLF
;
A
#
# COMPACT_ATOMS: atom_id res chain seq x y z
N MET A 1 -25.25 17.87 -1.61
CA MET A 1 -25.66 17.79 -0.19
C MET A 1 -25.05 16.53 0.39
N PRO A 2 -24.54 16.51 1.63
CA PRO A 2 -24.12 15.24 2.22
C PRO A 2 -25.38 14.39 2.38
N THR A 3 -25.45 13.29 1.65
CA THR A 3 -26.25 12.14 2.06
C THR A 3 -25.77 11.78 3.46
N SER A 4 -26.61 11.98 4.48
CA SER A 4 -26.25 11.71 5.87
C SER A 4 -25.65 10.31 5.96
N THR A 5 -24.44 10.19 6.51
CA THR A 5 -23.77 8.90 6.74
C THR A 5 -24.75 7.94 7.40
N ARG A 6 -24.97 6.78 6.77
CA ARG A 6 -25.95 5.81 7.29
C ARG A 6 -25.42 5.20 8.58
N PRO A 7 -26.26 4.79 9.53
CA PRO A 7 -25.82 4.01 10.67
C PRO A 7 -25.00 2.79 10.22
N ILE A 8 -23.83 2.57 10.82
CA ILE A 8 -22.95 1.47 10.41
C ILE A 8 -23.60 0.09 10.58
N ALA A 9 -24.56 -0.02 11.51
CA ALA A 9 -25.38 -1.21 11.71
C ALA A 9 -26.21 -1.57 10.47
N ASP A 10 -26.64 -0.60 9.68
CA ASP A 10 -27.37 -0.84 8.44
C ASP A 10 -26.44 -1.38 7.36
N ILE A 11 -25.23 -0.82 7.24
CA ILE A 11 -24.18 -1.32 6.33
C ILE A 11 -23.78 -2.76 6.71
N ALA A 12 -23.59 -3.03 8.00
CA ALA A 12 -23.28 -4.38 8.49
C ALA A 12 -24.40 -5.38 8.16
N ARG A 13 -25.67 -4.97 8.29
CA ARG A 13 -26.83 -5.80 7.93
C ARG A 13 -26.89 -6.10 6.44
N GLU A 14 -26.57 -5.13 5.58
CA GLU A 14 -26.51 -5.32 4.12
C GLU A 14 -25.41 -6.31 3.70
N LEU A 15 -24.29 -6.33 4.42
CA LEU A 15 -23.24 -7.34 4.27
C LEU A 15 -23.61 -8.70 4.87
N GLY A 16 -24.79 -8.82 5.49
CA GLY A 16 -25.23 -10.04 6.16
C GLY A 16 -24.41 -10.39 7.40
N LEU A 17 -23.83 -9.40 8.09
CA LEU A 17 -23.10 -9.61 9.35
C LEU A 17 -24.07 -9.75 10.53
N GLY A 18 -23.88 -10.79 11.33
CA GLY A 18 -24.59 -10.99 12.59
C GLY A 18 -24.14 -10.02 13.69
N ALA A 19 -24.94 -9.88 14.75
CA ALA A 19 -24.65 -8.94 15.84
C ALA A 19 -23.31 -9.19 16.55
N GLU A 20 -22.88 -10.45 16.63
CA GLU A 20 -21.63 -10.88 17.27
C GLU A 20 -20.42 -10.92 16.31
N GLU A 21 -20.59 -10.45 15.07
CA GLU A 21 -19.55 -10.49 14.03
C GLU A 21 -18.85 -9.15 13.84
N TRP A 22 -19.25 -8.11 14.56
CA TRP A 22 -18.65 -6.78 14.49
C TRP A 22 -18.78 -6.02 15.80
N LEU A 23 -17.90 -5.04 16.02
CA LEU A 23 -17.87 -4.18 17.20
C LEU A 23 -18.01 -2.71 16.78
N PRO A 24 -19.02 -1.96 17.25
CA PRO A 24 -19.18 -0.55 16.90
C PRO A 24 -18.06 0.34 17.47
N TYR A 25 -17.61 1.30 16.67
CA TYR A 25 -16.74 2.41 17.08
C TYR A 25 -17.49 3.72 16.83
N GLY A 26 -18.39 4.08 17.74
CA GLY A 26 -19.37 5.12 17.48
C GLY A 26 -20.51 4.61 16.60
N ARG A 27 -21.10 5.48 15.76
CA ARG A 27 -22.31 5.16 14.98
C ARG A 27 -22.05 4.92 13.49
N ASP A 28 -20.86 5.26 13.01
CA ASP A 28 -20.52 5.38 11.59
C ASP A 28 -19.35 4.48 11.15
N LYS A 29 -18.74 3.74 12.07
CA LYS A 29 -17.64 2.80 11.83
C LYS A 29 -17.66 1.65 12.83
N ALA A 30 -17.05 0.53 12.46
CA ALA A 30 -16.99 -0.68 13.27
C ALA A 30 -15.74 -1.50 12.96
N LYS A 31 -15.34 -2.40 13.86
CA LYS A 31 -14.41 -3.49 13.55
C LYS A 31 -15.19 -4.74 13.17
N VAL A 32 -14.83 -5.41 12.06
CA VAL A 32 -15.40 -6.70 11.67
C VAL A 32 -14.52 -7.82 12.21
N LEU A 33 -15.10 -8.69 13.02
CA LEU A 33 -14.34 -9.69 13.77
C LEU A 33 -13.87 -10.83 12.85
N LEU A 34 -12.73 -11.44 13.19
CA LEU A 34 -12.21 -12.59 12.43
C LEU A 34 -13.17 -13.79 12.43
N SER A 35 -14.06 -13.88 13.43
CA SER A 35 -15.14 -14.86 13.48
C SER A 35 -16.07 -14.77 12.27
N ALA A 36 -16.30 -13.57 11.72
CA ALA A 36 -17.11 -13.35 10.53
C ALA A 36 -16.51 -14.02 9.28
N LEU A 37 -15.18 -13.93 9.15
CA LEU A 37 -14.44 -14.60 8.08
C LEU A 37 -14.45 -16.12 8.28
N ALA A 38 -14.26 -16.58 9.52
CA ALA A 38 -14.31 -18.00 9.85
C ALA A 38 -15.67 -18.64 9.54
N ALA A 39 -16.77 -17.95 9.87
CA ALA A 39 -18.14 -18.40 9.59
C ALA A 39 -18.43 -18.55 8.09
N ARG A 40 -17.72 -17.80 7.25
CA ARG A 40 -17.90 -17.79 5.78
C ARG A 40 -16.80 -18.53 5.03
N ARG A 41 -15.90 -19.26 5.72
CA ARG A 41 -14.74 -19.91 5.10
C ARG A 41 -15.10 -20.85 3.94
N ALA A 42 -16.21 -21.57 4.07
CA ALA A 42 -16.70 -22.53 3.09
C ALA A 42 -17.49 -21.92 1.92
N GLN A 43 -17.84 -20.63 1.99
CA GLN A 43 -18.53 -19.94 0.89
C GLN A 43 -17.54 -19.68 -0.25
N PRO A 44 -17.96 -19.65 -1.52
CA PRO A 44 -17.09 -19.24 -2.60
C PRO A 44 -16.61 -17.79 -2.40
N ASP A 45 -15.40 -17.48 -2.86
CA ASP A 45 -14.95 -16.08 -2.94
C ASP A 45 -15.67 -15.37 -4.10
N GLY A 46 -15.98 -14.09 -3.91
CA GLY A 46 -16.30 -13.17 -5.00
C GLY A 46 -15.10 -12.90 -5.91
N LYS A 47 -15.27 -11.94 -6.83
CA LYS A 47 -14.24 -11.55 -7.80
C LYS A 47 -13.23 -10.57 -7.21
N LEU A 48 -11.94 -10.83 -7.36
CA LEU A 48 -10.87 -9.95 -6.86
C LEU A 48 -10.39 -9.00 -7.95
N VAL A 49 -10.61 -7.70 -7.77
CA VAL A 49 -10.17 -6.66 -8.70
C VAL A 49 -9.18 -5.72 -8.01
N VAL A 50 -7.97 -5.62 -8.57
CA VAL A 50 -6.94 -4.70 -8.07
C VAL A 50 -6.88 -3.43 -8.93
N VAL A 51 -6.95 -2.28 -8.27
CA VAL A 51 -6.81 -0.97 -8.88
C VAL A 51 -5.38 -0.47 -8.68
N SER A 52 -4.75 -0.08 -9.78
CA SER A 52 -3.43 0.54 -9.82
C SER A 52 -3.48 1.78 -10.71
N SER A 53 -2.34 2.40 -10.98
CA SER A 53 -2.26 3.60 -11.82
C SER A 53 -1.01 3.59 -12.68
N ILE A 54 -0.97 4.53 -13.61
CA ILE A 54 0.28 4.97 -14.23
C ILE A 54 1.20 5.63 -13.20
N THR A 55 2.45 5.89 -13.61
CA THR A 55 3.49 6.46 -12.75
C THR A 55 3.02 7.79 -12.14
N PRO A 56 3.01 7.93 -10.79
CA PRO A 56 2.50 9.13 -10.15
C PRO A 56 3.12 10.43 -10.64
N THR A 57 2.26 11.40 -10.97
CA THR A 57 2.67 12.75 -11.36
C THR A 57 2.19 13.79 -10.34
N PRO A 58 2.79 15.00 -10.30
CA PRO A 58 2.26 16.10 -9.49
C PRO A 58 0.84 16.53 -9.87
N ALA A 59 0.35 16.16 -11.06
CA ALA A 59 -1.01 16.46 -11.51
C ALA A 59 -2.07 15.66 -10.75
N GLY A 60 -1.69 14.51 -10.19
CA GLY A 60 -2.59 13.56 -9.55
C GLY A 60 -3.32 12.65 -10.55
N ASP A 61 -3.37 11.36 -10.22
CA ASP A 61 -4.01 10.36 -11.08
C ASP A 61 -5.40 9.95 -10.56
N GLY A 62 -5.69 10.23 -9.29
CA GLY A 62 -7.00 9.96 -8.66
C GLY A 62 -7.30 8.47 -8.46
N LYS A 63 -6.27 7.62 -8.31
CA LYS A 63 -6.45 6.16 -8.15
C LYS A 63 -7.48 5.78 -7.09
N THR A 64 -7.33 6.29 -5.86
CA THR A 64 -8.25 5.95 -4.76
C THR A 64 -9.66 6.48 -5.00
N THR A 65 -9.79 7.68 -5.61
CA THR A 65 -11.07 8.23 -6.06
C THR A 65 -11.73 7.30 -7.08
N MET A 66 -10.96 6.75 -8.03
CA MET A 66 -11.45 5.79 -9.02
C MET A 66 -11.82 4.45 -8.38
N THR A 67 -11.04 3.93 -7.43
CA THR A 67 -11.37 2.71 -6.67
C THR A 67 -12.70 2.84 -5.95
N ILE A 68 -12.94 3.98 -5.29
CA ILE A 68 -14.19 4.25 -4.57
C ILE A 68 -15.33 4.47 -5.57
N GLY A 69 -15.09 5.28 -6.59
CA GLY A 69 -16.07 5.64 -7.60
C GLY A 69 -16.62 4.46 -8.38
N ILE A 70 -15.75 3.54 -8.83
CA ILE A 70 -16.20 2.31 -9.51
C ILE A 70 -16.97 1.39 -8.54
N GLY A 71 -16.63 1.37 -7.25
CA GLY A 71 -17.41 0.64 -6.25
C GLY A 71 -18.81 1.23 -6.07
N GLN A 72 -18.94 2.55 -6.01
CA GLN A 72 -20.25 3.21 -6.02
C GLN A 72 -21.03 2.88 -7.30
N ALA A 73 -20.38 2.96 -8.46
CA ALA A 73 -20.99 2.66 -9.76
C ALA A 73 -21.48 1.21 -9.86
N LEU A 74 -20.67 0.23 -9.43
CA LEU A 74 -21.05 -1.18 -9.37
C LEU A 74 -22.29 -1.40 -8.50
N ALA A 75 -22.35 -0.76 -7.33
CA ALA A 75 -23.50 -0.84 -6.44
C ALA A 75 -24.77 -0.28 -7.10
N ARG A 76 -24.67 0.85 -7.81
CA ARG A 76 -25.79 1.47 -8.54
C ARG A 76 -26.35 0.58 -9.64
N ILE A 77 -25.48 -0.13 -10.35
CA ILE A 77 -25.91 -1.06 -11.42
C ILE A 77 -26.31 -2.45 -10.91
N GLY A 78 -26.43 -2.61 -9.58
CA GLY A 78 -27.00 -3.81 -8.93
C GLY A 78 -25.99 -4.89 -8.52
N ALA A 79 -24.69 -4.66 -8.68
CA ALA A 79 -23.67 -5.57 -8.13
C ALA A 79 -23.48 -5.32 -6.62
N LYS A 80 -22.83 -6.26 -5.92
CA LYS A 80 -22.51 -6.13 -4.48
C LYS A 80 -21.01 -5.97 -4.24
N PRO A 81 -20.43 -4.80 -4.54
CA PRO A 81 -19.02 -4.56 -4.31
C PRO A 81 -18.73 -4.33 -2.83
N VAL A 82 -17.58 -4.82 -2.37
CA VAL A 82 -16.97 -4.43 -1.10
C VAL A 82 -15.58 -3.88 -1.39
N ILE A 83 -15.37 -2.61 -1.01
CA ILE A 83 -14.10 -1.92 -1.23
C ILE A 83 -13.13 -2.29 -0.10
N ALA A 84 -11.84 -2.46 -0.39
CA ALA A 84 -10.80 -2.70 0.60
C ALA A 84 -9.62 -1.73 0.38
N LEU A 85 -9.47 -0.75 1.29
CA LEU A 85 -8.47 0.32 1.23
C LEU A 85 -7.48 0.26 2.39
N ARG A 86 -6.41 1.03 2.25
CA ARG A 86 -5.42 1.26 3.31
C ARG A 86 -5.86 2.40 4.22
N GLU A 87 -5.54 2.26 5.49
CA GLU A 87 -5.56 3.38 6.43
C GLU A 87 -4.39 4.33 6.12
N PRO A 88 -4.62 5.63 5.98
CA PRO A 88 -3.57 6.62 5.80
C PRO A 88 -2.81 6.87 7.12
N SER A 89 -1.51 7.12 7.02
CA SER A 89 -0.67 7.59 8.13
C SER A 89 -0.99 9.05 8.46
N ILE A 90 -0.96 9.40 9.76
CA ILE A 90 -1.23 10.76 10.26
C ILE A 90 -0.14 11.73 9.81
N GLY A 91 1.12 11.30 9.81
CA GLY A 91 2.27 12.14 9.47
C GLY A 91 2.13 12.87 8.11
N PRO A 92 1.89 12.16 6.99
CA PRO A 92 1.65 12.76 5.69
C PRO A 92 0.44 13.70 5.62
N THR A 93 -0.66 13.37 6.31
CA THR A 93 -1.90 14.18 6.38
C THR A 93 -1.63 15.58 6.95
N LEU A 94 -0.82 15.64 8.01
CA LEU A 94 -0.43 16.91 8.65
C LEU A 94 0.78 17.59 7.96
N GLY A 95 1.37 16.92 6.97
CA GLY A 95 2.55 17.38 6.24
C GLY A 95 2.23 18.02 4.89
N MET A 96 2.23 17.21 3.83
CA MET A 96 2.09 17.65 2.42
C MET A 96 0.98 16.93 1.64
N LYS A 97 0.42 15.84 2.18
CA LYS A 97 -0.43 14.94 1.40
C LYS A 97 -1.90 15.14 1.79
N GLY A 98 -2.77 15.32 0.80
CA GLY A 98 -4.23 15.23 0.98
C GLY A 98 -4.69 13.82 1.34
N GLY A 99 -5.91 13.72 1.84
CA GLY A 99 -6.46 12.51 2.48
C GLY A 99 -6.44 11.23 1.64
N GLY A 100 -6.28 10.09 2.32
CA GLY A 100 -6.27 8.75 1.72
C GLY A 100 -7.66 8.16 1.42
N THR A 101 -8.69 9.00 1.40
CA THR A 101 -10.11 8.62 1.46
C THR A 101 -10.87 8.87 0.16
N GLY A 102 -10.17 9.16 -0.95
CA GLY A 102 -10.79 9.51 -2.23
C GLY A 102 -10.91 11.02 -2.44
N GLY A 103 -11.87 11.45 -3.27
CA GLY A 103 -12.10 12.88 -3.51
C GLY A 103 -13.43 13.17 -4.22
N GLY A 104 -13.89 14.41 -4.13
CA GLY A 104 -15.14 14.85 -4.77
C GLY A 104 -16.33 14.06 -4.23
N ARG A 105 -17.13 13.46 -5.11
CA ARG A 105 -18.28 12.60 -4.75
C ARG A 105 -17.96 11.12 -4.57
N ALA A 106 -16.69 10.74 -4.72
CA ALA A 106 -16.20 9.38 -4.52
C ALA A 106 -15.23 9.36 -3.33
N GLN A 107 -15.80 9.35 -2.13
CA GLN A 107 -15.07 9.35 -0.86
C GLN A 107 -15.57 8.27 0.10
N VAL A 108 -14.67 7.79 0.95
CA VAL A 108 -15.01 7.03 2.17
C VAL A 108 -15.23 8.00 3.32
N VAL A 109 -16.25 7.73 4.14
CA VAL A 109 -16.67 8.54 5.27
C VAL A 109 -16.81 7.69 6.54
N PRO A 110 -16.53 8.25 7.74
CA PRO A 110 -16.12 9.63 8.03
C PRO A 110 -14.64 9.90 7.69
N MET A 111 -14.38 10.94 6.88
CA MET A 111 -13.05 11.21 6.33
C MET A 111 -12.06 11.70 7.39
N GLU A 112 -12.49 12.57 8.30
CA GLU A 112 -11.66 13.12 9.37
C GLU A 112 -11.08 12.01 10.25
N ASP A 113 -11.94 11.10 10.72
CA ASP A 113 -11.53 9.98 11.57
C ASP A 113 -10.53 9.07 10.85
N VAL A 114 -10.81 8.70 9.60
CA VAL A 114 -9.94 7.80 8.81
C VAL A 114 -8.55 8.41 8.59
N ASN A 115 -8.43 9.74 8.50
CA ASN A 115 -7.15 10.42 8.29
C ASN A 115 -6.41 10.80 9.60
N LEU A 116 -7.04 10.58 10.76
CA LEU A 116 -6.48 10.86 12.08
C LEU A 116 -6.30 9.55 12.85
N HIS A 117 -6.95 9.41 14.02
CA HIS A 117 -6.74 8.26 14.90
C HIS A 117 -7.53 7.01 14.50
N PHE A 118 -8.56 7.20 13.67
CA PHE A 118 -9.50 6.17 13.22
C PHE A 118 -9.96 5.24 14.34
N THR A 119 -9.55 3.97 14.32
CA THR A 119 -9.86 2.96 15.34
C THR A 119 -8.65 2.59 16.21
N GLY A 120 -7.51 3.28 16.03
CA GLY A 120 -6.30 3.12 16.82
C GLY A 120 -5.30 2.08 16.31
N ASP A 121 -5.46 1.57 15.09
CA ASP A 121 -4.63 0.48 14.55
C ASP A 121 -3.16 0.89 14.40
N PHE A 122 -2.89 2.10 13.90
CA PHE A 122 -1.53 2.64 13.83
C PHE A 122 -0.90 2.86 15.22
N HIS A 123 -1.69 3.22 16.23
CA HIS A 123 -1.22 3.33 17.61
C HIS A 123 -0.84 1.97 18.20
N ALA A 124 -1.62 0.94 17.92
CA ALA A 124 -1.32 -0.44 18.31
C ALA A 124 -0.02 -0.94 17.66
N VAL A 125 0.17 -0.68 16.36
CA VAL A 125 1.42 -1.00 15.65
C VAL A 125 2.61 -0.25 16.24
N THR A 126 2.46 1.05 16.52
CA THR A 126 3.50 1.89 17.14
C THR A 126 3.91 1.32 18.50
N SER A 127 2.93 0.98 19.33
CA SER A 127 3.14 0.44 20.67
C SER A 127 3.83 -0.93 20.63
N ALA A 128 3.36 -1.85 19.78
CA ALA A 128 3.97 -3.17 19.63
C ALA A 128 5.42 -3.09 19.12
N HIS A 129 5.69 -2.19 18.17
CA HIS A 129 7.04 -2.01 17.61
C HIS A 129 8.00 -1.45 18.66
N ASN A 130 7.57 -0.42 19.39
CA ASN A 130 8.41 0.22 20.40
C ASN A 130 8.57 -0.66 21.66
N LEU A 131 7.63 -1.55 21.95
CA LEU A 131 7.80 -2.60 22.97
C LEU A 131 8.97 -3.53 22.60
N LEU A 132 9.07 -3.98 21.34
CA LEU A 132 10.19 -4.83 20.90
C LEU A 132 11.53 -4.09 20.99
N ALA A 133 11.56 -2.81 20.58
CA ALA A 133 12.74 -1.97 20.72
C ALA A 133 13.17 -1.82 22.20
N ALA A 134 12.20 -1.57 23.09
CA ALA A 134 12.44 -1.47 24.53
C ALA A 134 12.93 -2.80 25.12
N ALA A 135 12.36 -3.94 24.70
CA ALA A 135 12.79 -5.25 25.14
C ALA A 135 14.23 -5.57 24.72
N ALA A 136 14.62 -5.20 23.49
CA ALA A 136 15.99 -5.38 23.02
C ALA A 136 16.99 -4.55 23.86
N ASP A 137 16.71 -3.26 24.08
CA ASP A 137 17.58 -2.39 24.88
C ASP A 137 17.62 -2.81 26.36
N ASN A 138 16.49 -3.25 26.91
CA ASN A 138 16.42 -3.82 28.26
C ASN A 138 17.27 -5.09 28.38
N HIS A 139 17.24 -5.96 27.35
CA HIS A 139 18.06 -7.17 27.33
C HIS A 139 19.57 -6.84 27.29
N LEU A 140 19.96 -5.81 26.53
CA LEU A 140 21.33 -5.30 26.54
C LEU A 140 21.74 -4.79 27.93
N HIS A 141 20.86 -4.02 28.58
CA HIS A 141 21.10 -3.46 29.91
C HIS A 141 21.29 -4.55 30.98
N HIS A 142 20.49 -5.62 30.95
CA HIS A 142 20.53 -6.70 31.94
C HIS A 142 21.53 -7.82 31.62
N GLY A 143 22.62 -7.51 30.91
CA GLY A 143 23.75 -8.40 30.73
C GLY A 143 23.79 -9.15 29.40
N ASN A 144 22.89 -8.83 28.45
CA ASN A 144 22.95 -9.27 27.06
C ASN A 144 23.17 -10.79 26.87
N ALA A 145 22.40 -11.61 27.59
CA ALA A 145 22.56 -13.08 27.56
C ALA A 145 22.36 -13.72 26.17
N LEU A 146 21.82 -12.98 25.19
CA LEU A 146 21.60 -13.45 23.81
C LEU A 146 22.82 -13.17 22.91
N GLY A 147 23.82 -12.43 23.42
CA GLY A 147 25.03 -12.09 22.68
C GLY A 147 24.77 -11.14 21.52
N MET A 148 23.83 -10.20 21.63
CA MET A 148 23.59 -9.19 20.59
C MET A 148 24.83 -8.30 20.42
N ASP A 149 25.29 -8.08 19.20
CA ASP A 149 26.25 -7.01 18.93
C ASP A 149 25.51 -5.67 18.95
N VAL A 150 25.90 -4.78 19.87
CA VAL A 150 25.29 -3.46 20.08
C VAL A 150 25.29 -2.61 18.80
N ARG A 151 26.27 -2.81 17.92
CA ARG A 151 26.41 -2.11 16.63
C ARG A 151 25.57 -2.73 15.52
N GLN A 152 25.00 -3.91 15.77
CA GLN A 152 24.17 -4.66 14.83
C GLN A 152 22.75 -4.88 15.39
N VAL A 153 22.27 -3.96 16.24
CA VAL A 153 20.84 -3.87 16.55
C VAL A 153 20.13 -3.22 15.37
N LEU A 154 19.50 -4.05 14.54
CA LEU A 154 18.84 -3.65 13.31
C LEU A 154 17.48 -2.99 13.58
N TRP A 155 16.86 -3.33 14.71
CA TRP A 155 15.55 -2.83 15.09
C TRP A 155 15.59 -1.38 15.57
N ARG A 156 14.94 -0.51 14.81
CA ARG A 156 14.77 0.92 15.11
C ARG A 156 13.52 1.14 15.96
N ARG A 157 13.14 2.39 16.19
CA ARG A 157 11.85 2.77 16.79
C ARG A 157 10.92 3.33 15.71
N VAL A 158 9.65 3.54 16.05
CA VAL A 158 8.69 4.17 15.14
C VAL A 158 7.85 5.25 15.81
N LEU A 159 7.40 6.20 15.00
CA LEU A 159 6.46 7.24 15.38
C LEU A 159 5.66 7.69 14.16
N ASP A 160 4.34 7.85 14.28
CA ASP A 160 3.48 8.22 13.14
C ASP A 160 3.37 9.73 12.91
N VAL A 161 4.52 10.41 12.87
CA VAL A 161 4.63 11.82 12.50
C VAL A 161 5.82 12.04 11.56
N ASN A 162 5.79 13.12 10.78
CA ASN A 162 6.89 13.46 9.87
C ASN A 162 8.02 14.19 10.61
N ASP A 163 8.87 13.46 11.33
CA ASP A 163 9.96 14.04 12.11
C ASP A 163 11.35 13.67 11.58
N ARG A 164 11.94 14.59 10.81
CA ARG A 164 13.29 14.39 10.23
C ARG A 164 14.40 14.36 11.29
N ALA A 165 14.20 14.93 12.47
CA ALA A 165 15.23 15.02 13.50
C ALA A 165 15.50 13.66 14.15
N LEU A 166 14.53 12.73 14.10
CA LEU A 166 14.63 11.39 14.67
C LEU A 166 15.21 10.34 13.70
N ARG A 167 15.63 10.75 12.49
CA ARG A 167 16.19 9.83 11.49
C ARG A 167 17.38 9.06 12.03
N GLU A 168 18.32 9.75 12.63
CA GLU A 168 19.53 9.18 13.24
C GLU A 168 19.69 9.75 14.65
N VAL A 169 19.81 8.89 15.64
CA VAL A 169 19.95 9.28 17.05
C VAL A 169 20.96 8.40 17.77
N VAL A 170 21.47 8.87 18.91
CA VAL A 170 22.17 8.03 19.88
C VAL A 170 21.25 7.85 21.10
N VAL A 171 20.94 6.60 21.44
CA VAL A 171 20.10 6.25 22.61
C VAL A 171 20.94 5.67 23.74
N GLY A 172 20.39 5.57 24.95
CA GLY A 172 21.06 4.94 26.10
C GLY A 172 22.17 5.80 26.73
N LEU A 173 22.09 7.12 26.59
CA LEU A 173 22.95 8.08 27.29
C LEU A 173 22.45 8.31 28.72
N GLY A 174 23.26 8.95 29.57
CA GLY A 174 22.90 9.29 30.97
C GLY A 174 23.67 8.52 32.03
N GLY A 175 24.26 7.38 31.66
CA GLY A 175 25.14 6.58 32.50
C GLY A 175 24.62 5.16 32.68
N ARG A 176 25.20 4.41 33.63
CA ARG A 176 24.94 2.97 33.80
C ARG A 176 23.46 2.62 34.01
N MET A 177 22.68 3.50 34.64
CA MET A 177 21.26 3.26 34.94
C MET A 177 20.34 3.51 33.74
N ASP A 178 20.80 4.22 32.72
CA ASP A 178 19.96 4.74 31.63
C ASP A 178 20.12 3.97 30.30
N GLY A 179 20.97 2.92 30.29
CA GLY A 179 21.08 1.97 29.19
C GLY A 179 22.49 1.82 28.63
N VAL A 180 22.57 1.25 27.42
CA VAL A 180 23.82 1.04 26.68
C VAL A 180 23.84 2.01 25.48
N PRO A 181 24.82 2.93 25.41
CA PRO A 181 24.93 3.85 24.28
C PRO A 181 25.04 3.14 22.93
N ARG A 182 24.17 3.49 21.98
CA ARG A 182 24.24 2.98 20.60
C ARG A 182 23.58 3.93 19.61
N GLU A 183 23.97 3.81 18.35
CA GLU A 183 23.27 4.43 17.23
C GLU A 183 21.90 3.76 17.01
N GLY A 184 20.94 4.56 16.55
CA GLY A 184 19.58 4.14 16.30
C GLY A 184 18.84 5.16 15.44
N GLY A 185 17.51 5.10 15.46
CA GLY A 185 16.68 6.07 14.74
C GLY A 185 15.23 5.67 14.75
N PHE A 186 14.43 6.45 14.03
CA PHE A 186 13.00 6.24 13.91
C PHE A 186 12.59 6.09 12.44
N TYR A 187 11.61 5.22 12.21
CA TYR A 187 10.82 5.21 10.99
C TYR A 187 9.42 5.76 11.25
N ILE A 188 8.75 6.21 10.19
CA ILE A 188 7.31 6.44 10.30
C ILE A 188 6.60 5.09 10.58
N THR A 189 5.50 5.07 11.34
CA THR A 189 4.85 3.81 11.73
C THR A 189 4.42 2.94 10.55
N SER A 190 3.98 3.54 9.45
CA SER A 190 3.66 2.80 8.20
C SER A 190 4.87 2.07 7.58
N ALA A 191 6.10 2.44 7.93
CA ALA A 191 7.35 1.78 7.52
C ALA A 191 7.79 0.64 8.46
N SER A 192 7.03 0.39 9.55
CA SER A 192 7.27 -0.72 10.47
C SER A 192 7.13 -2.08 9.78
N GLU A 193 8.02 -3.03 10.06
CA GLU A 193 7.81 -4.44 9.67
C GLU A 193 6.54 -5.00 10.32
N ILE A 194 6.18 -4.55 11.53
CA ILE A 194 4.91 -4.96 12.18
C ILE A 194 3.70 -4.52 11.36
N MET A 195 3.75 -3.36 10.70
CA MET A 195 2.68 -2.94 9.78
C MET A 195 2.57 -3.90 8.58
N ALA A 196 3.71 -4.31 8.01
CA ALA A 196 3.72 -5.30 6.93
C ALA A 196 3.22 -6.68 7.40
N VAL A 197 3.60 -7.10 8.60
CA VAL A 197 3.12 -8.34 9.24
C VAL A 197 1.61 -8.30 9.48
N LEU A 198 1.09 -7.20 10.03
CA LEU A 198 -0.36 -6.99 10.20
C LEU A 198 -1.10 -7.10 8.86
N CYS A 199 -0.51 -6.58 7.80
CA CYS A 199 -1.11 -6.60 6.47
C CYS A 199 -1.01 -7.95 5.75
N LEU A 200 -0.08 -8.83 6.15
CA LEU A 200 0.13 -10.13 5.51
C LEU A 200 -0.34 -11.32 6.35
N ALA A 201 -0.69 -11.11 7.63
CA ALA A 201 -1.23 -12.14 8.49
C ALA A 201 -2.62 -12.59 8.04
N GLU A 202 -2.90 -13.89 8.18
CA GLU A 202 -4.23 -14.47 7.89
C GLU A 202 -5.15 -14.47 9.11
N ASP A 203 -4.57 -14.56 10.30
CA ASP A 203 -5.25 -14.54 11.60
C ASP A 203 -4.27 -14.19 12.73
N MET A 204 -4.75 -14.20 13.98
CA MET A 204 -3.94 -13.90 15.16
C MET A 204 -2.80 -14.92 15.39
N THR A 205 -2.98 -16.18 15.01
CA THR A 205 -1.95 -17.22 15.15
C THR A 205 -0.82 -16.96 14.18
N ASP A 206 -1.13 -16.73 12.90
CA ASP A 206 -0.16 -16.38 11.88
C ASP A 206 0.55 -15.05 12.21
N LEU A 207 -0.20 -14.04 12.68
CA LEU A 207 0.36 -12.77 13.16
C LEU A 207 1.45 -13.01 14.22
N LYS A 208 1.16 -13.81 15.25
CA LYS A 208 2.11 -14.12 16.33
C LYS A 208 3.34 -14.87 15.82
N VAL A 209 3.17 -15.84 14.92
CA VAL A 209 4.27 -16.58 14.30
C VAL A 209 5.18 -15.63 13.49
N ARG A 210 4.59 -14.74 12.71
CA ARG A 210 5.32 -13.73 11.92
C ARG A 210 6.09 -12.76 12.81
N LEU A 211 5.46 -12.26 13.88
CA LEU A 211 6.12 -11.39 14.85
C LEU A 211 7.36 -12.08 15.45
N GLY A 212 7.27 -13.35 15.82
CA GLY A 212 8.39 -14.10 16.41
C GLY A 212 9.59 -14.29 15.47
N ARG A 213 9.36 -14.29 14.15
CA ARG A 213 10.40 -14.49 13.11
C ARG A 213 11.20 -13.23 12.77
N MET A 214 10.80 -12.06 13.25
CA MET A 214 11.48 -10.80 12.92
C MET A 214 12.91 -10.81 13.45
N VAL A 215 13.85 -10.32 12.63
CA VAL A 215 15.27 -10.21 13.01
C VAL A 215 15.48 -8.87 13.70
N VAL A 216 15.89 -8.92 14.96
CA VAL A 216 16.03 -7.72 15.82
C VAL A 216 17.47 -7.22 15.83
N ALA A 217 18.41 -8.15 15.91
CA ALA A 217 19.85 -7.88 15.94
C ALA A 217 20.64 -9.02 15.32
N LEU A 218 21.94 -8.83 15.13
CA LEU A 218 22.89 -9.90 14.83
C LEU A 218 23.83 -10.13 16.00
N ARG A 219 24.27 -11.38 16.16
CA ARG A 219 25.38 -11.75 17.03
C ARG A 219 26.73 -11.45 16.33
N PRO A 220 27.86 -11.44 17.06
CA PRO A 220 29.19 -11.22 16.47
C PRO A 220 29.58 -12.19 15.36
N ASP A 221 29.03 -13.41 15.37
CA ASP A 221 29.22 -14.43 14.33
C ASP A 221 28.28 -14.25 13.12
N GLY A 222 27.40 -13.25 13.14
CA GLY A 222 26.42 -12.96 12.10
C GLY A 222 25.10 -13.71 12.23
N ALA A 223 24.91 -14.56 13.25
CA ALA A 223 23.65 -15.26 13.47
C ALA A 223 22.54 -14.29 13.94
N PRO A 224 21.30 -14.43 13.45
CA PRO A 224 20.21 -13.52 13.79
C PRO A 224 19.69 -13.78 15.20
N VAL A 225 19.40 -12.69 15.93
CA VAL A 225 18.59 -12.71 17.14
C VAL A 225 17.15 -12.40 16.75
N LEU A 226 16.26 -13.37 16.98
CA LEU A 226 14.85 -13.26 16.61
C LEU A 226 14.03 -12.60 17.73
N ALA A 227 12.92 -11.98 17.38
CA ALA A 227 12.01 -11.36 18.35
C ALA A 227 11.48 -12.35 19.40
N ASP A 228 11.29 -13.62 19.03
CA ASP A 228 10.82 -14.66 19.96
C ASP A 228 11.84 -14.99 21.06
N GLU A 229 13.13 -14.79 20.79
CA GLU A 229 14.20 -14.99 21.79
C GLU A 229 14.15 -13.94 22.90
N LEU A 230 13.57 -12.77 22.62
CA LEU A 230 13.31 -11.71 23.61
C LEU A 230 12.04 -11.95 24.43
N LYS A 231 11.26 -13.01 24.11
CA LYS A 231 10.08 -13.47 24.87
C LYS A 231 8.97 -12.43 25.03
N VAL A 232 8.87 -11.46 24.11
CA VAL A 232 7.82 -10.42 24.09
C VAL A 232 6.80 -10.59 22.98
N THR A 233 6.90 -11.63 22.15
CA THR A 233 5.97 -11.90 21.03
C THR A 233 4.51 -11.98 21.47
N GLY A 234 4.23 -12.60 22.62
CA GLY A 234 2.88 -12.66 23.18
C GLY A 234 2.32 -11.28 23.58
N ALA A 235 3.17 -10.42 24.15
CA ALA A 235 2.79 -9.07 24.54
C ALA A 235 2.57 -8.16 23.31
N MET A 236 3.39 -8.29 22.27
CA MET A 236 3.16 -7.62 20.99
C MET A 236 1.83 -8.04 20.35
N ALA A 237 1.53 -9.35 20.33
CA ALA A 237 0.25 -9.85 19.83
C ALA A 237 -0.95 -9.33 20.65
N ALA A 238 -0.81 -9.22 21.98
CA ALA A 238 -1.85 -8.65 22.84
C ALA A 238 -2.13 -7.17 22.51
N LEU A 239 -1.08 -6.37 22.23
CA LEU A 239 -1.24 -4.98 21.79
C LEU A 239 -1.93 -4.86 20.43
N LEU A 240 -1.79 -5.86 19.56
CA LEU A 240 -2.40 -5.92 18.22
C LEU A 240 -3.73 -6.68 18.20
N ARG A 241 -4.24 -7.14 19.35
CA ARG A 241 -5.43 -8.00 19.45
C ARG A 241 -6.62 -7.42 18.68
N ASP A 242 -6.92 -6.15 18.91
CA ASP A 242 -8.08 -5.49 18.29
C ASP A 242 -7.73 -4.95 16.89
N ALA A 243 -6.46 -4.60 16.68
CA ALA A 243 -5.94 -4.06 15.42
C ALA A 243 -5.88 -5.10 14.28
N VAL A 244 -6.07 -6.40 14.55
CA VAL A 244 -6.14 -7.43 13.49
C VAL A 244 -7.48 -7.42 12.73
N HIS A 245 -8.50 -6.79 13.31
CA HIS A 245 -9.86 -6.78 12.79
C HIS A 245 -10.06 -5.62 11.80
N PRO A 246 -10.48 -5.89 10.53
CA PRO A 246 -10.76 -4.87 9.54
C PRO A 246 -11.79 -3.84 10.01
N ASN A 247 -11.60 -2.57 9.64
CA ASN A 247 -12.54 -1.52 10.01
C ASN A 247 -13.57 -1.29 8.90
N LEU A 248 -14.84 -1.53 9.18
CA LEU A 248 -15.97 -1.25 8.31
C LEU A 248 -16.38 0.22 8.43
N VAL A 249 -16.46 0.86 7.27
CA VAL A 249 -16.96 2.21 7.01
C VAL A 249 -17.79 2.15 5.72
N GLN A 250 -18.18 3.30 5.17
CA GLN A 250 -18.95 3.37 3.94
C GLN A 250 -18.47 4.49 3.02
N THR A 251 -18.86 4.43 1.76
CA THR A 251 -18.70 5.55 0.83
C THR A 251 -19.80 6.59 1.02
N MET A 252 -19.67 7.74 0.36
CA MET A 252 -20.72 8.77 0.34
C MET A 252 -22.08 8.25 -0.19
N GLU A 253 -22.08 7.20 -1.00
CA GLU A 253 -23.29 6.54 -1.52
C GLU A 253 -23.67 5.27 -0.73
N GLY A 254 -23.08 5.07 0.45
CA GLY A 254 -23.39 3.95 1.33
C GLY A 254 -22.82 2.61 0.88
N THR A 255 -21.88 2.59 -0.08
CA THR A 255 -21.18 1.36 -0.49
C THR A 255 -20.26 0.89 0.64
N PRO A 256 -20.28 -0.40 1.03
CA PRO A 256 -19.42 -0.89 2.10
C PRO A 256 -17.93 -0.79 1.77
N ALA A 257 -17.13 -0.33 2.71
CA ALA A 257 -15.67 -0.22 2.57
C ALA A 257 -14.96 -0.72 3.85
N LEU A 258 -13.93 -1.55 3.66
CA LEU A 258 -13.01 -2.01 4.69
C LEU A 258 -11.71 -1.21 4.58
N VAL A 259 -11.38 -0.43 5.60
CA VAL A 259 -10.12 0.34 5.69
C VAL A 259 -9.24 -0.34 6.73
N HIS A 260 -8.13 -0.97 6.33
CA HIS A 260 -7.32 -1.72 7.27
C HIS A 260 -5.88 -1.96 6.83
N GLY A 261 -4.97 -1.59 7.72
CA GLY A 261 -3.53 -1.63 7.48
C GLY A 261 -3.08 -0.57 6.47
N GLY A 262 -1.82 -0.18 6.53
CA GLY A 262 -1.28 0.88 5.68
C GLY A 262 0.24 0.83 5.57
N PRO A 263 0.82 -0.25 5.02
CA PRO A 263 2.25 -0.37 4.90
C PRO A 263 2.77 0.57 3.80
N PHE A 264 3.98 1.07 3.98
CA PHE A 264 4.62 1.95 3.01
C PHE A 264 4.87 1.20 1.69
N ALA A 265 4.47 1.76 0.56
CA ALA A 265 4.54 1.07 -0.73
C ALA A 265 5.96 1.02 -1.35
N ASN A 266 6.93 1.70 -0.75
CA ASN A 266 8.34 1.62 -1.15
C ASN A 266 9.02 0.45 -0.45
N ILE A 267 9.19 0.54 0.88
CA ILE A 267 9.92 -0.46 1.68
C ILE A 267 9.06 -1.65 2.14
N ALA A 268 7.78 -1.68 1.77
CA ALA A 268 6.88 -2.80 1.94
C ALA A 268 5.95 -2.89 0.71
N HIS A 269 4.99 -3.82 0.76
CA HIS A 269 4.15 -4.20 -0.38
C HIS A 269 3.01 -3.22 -0.69
N GLY A 270 2.76 -2.22 0.15
CA GLY A 270 1.86 -1.11 -0.20
C GLY A 270 0.38 -1.45 -0.36
N CYS A 271 -0.11 -2.55 0.21
CA CYS A 271 -1.52 -2.98 0.09
C CYS A 271 -2.23 -2.92 1.46
N ASN A 272 -3.56 -2.91 1.47
CA ASN A 272 -4.34 -3.15 2.68
C ASN A 272 -4.16 -4.61 3.15
N SER A 273 -4.67 -4.96 4.34
CA SER A 273 -4.45 -6.31 4.86
C SER A 273 -5.08 -7.44 4.05
N VAL A 274 -4.45 -8.61 4.11
CA VAL A 274 -4.99 -9.89 3.61
C VAL A 274 -6.34 -10.20 4.24
N VAL A 275 -6.48 -10.00 5.56
CA VAL A 275 -7.75 -10.21 6.27
C VAL A 275 -8.87 -9.38 5.67
N ALA A 276 -8.65 -8.08 5.41
CA ALA A 276 -9.68 -7.21 4.86
C ALA A 276 -10.05 -7.60 3.41
N THR A 277 -9.06 -7.98 2.59
CA THR A 277 -9.34 -8.47 1.23
C THR A 277 -10.12 -9.79 1.26
N ARG A 278 -9.73 -10.76 2.10
CA ARG A 278 -10.47 -12.02 2.25
C ARG A 278 -11.88 -11.80 2.78
N MET A 279 -12.05 -10.88 3.75
CA MET A 279 -13.35 -10.51 4.28
C MET A 279 -14.23 -9.90 3.18
N ALA A 280 -13.71 -8.96 2.39
CA ALA A 280 -14.44 -8.37 1.25
C ALA A 280 -14.86 -9.43 0.21
N LEU A 281 -13.98 -10.41 -0.08
CA LEU A 281 -14.29 -11.52 -0.98
C LEU A 281 -15.40 -12.44 -0.47
N LYS A 282 -15.58 -12.56 0.86
CA LYS A 282 -16.66 -13.35 1.46
C LYS A 282 -17.98 -12.57 1.61
N LEU A 283 -17.90 -11.25 1.72
CA LEU A 283 -19.07 -10.41 2.02
C LEU A 283 -19.72 -9.79 0.78
N GLY A 284 -19.03 -9.77 -0.36
CA GLY A 284 -19.56 -9.24 -1.62
C GLY A 284 -19.18 -10.09 -2.83
N ASP A 285 -19.86 -9.80 -3.93
CA ASP A 285 -19.65 -10.51 -5.20
C ASP A 285 -18.37 -10.02 -5.89
N ILE A 286 -17.90 -8.81 -5.55
CA ILE A 286 -16.68 -8.18 -6.09
C ILE A 286 -15.92 -7.49 -4.94
N CYS A 287 -14.68 -7.92 -4.70
CA CYS A 287 -13.72 -7.17 -3.89
C CYS A 287 -12.96 -6.19 -4.77
N LEU A 288 -13.15 -4.89 -4.53
CA LEU A 288 -12.36 -3.83 -5.13
C LEU A 288 -11.27 -3.38 -4.17
N THR A 289 -10.01 -3.59 -4.52
CA THR A 289 -8.88 -3.17 -3.70
C THR A 289 -7.88 -2.37 -4.51
N GLU A 290 -6.88 -1.79 -3.87
CA GLU A 290 -5.83 -1.04 -4.54
C GLU A 290 -4.45 -1.38 -3.98
N ALA A 291 -3.42 -1.12 -4.78
CA ALA A 291 -2.04 -1.15 -4.35
C ALA A 291 -1.40 0.24 -4.46
N GLY A 292 -0.55 0.61 -3.50
CA GLY A 292 0.11 1.93 -3.44
C GLY A 292 1.05 2.17 -4.63
N PHE A 293 1.21 3.44 -5.04
CA PHE A 293 1.92 3.82 -6.28
C PHE A 293 1.36 3.16 -7.55
N ALA A 294 2.17 3.08 -8.61
CA ALA A 294 1.78 2.57 -9.92
C ALA A 294 1.97 1.06 -10.05
N THR A 295 1.70 0.52 -11.24
CA THR A 295 1.76 -0.94 -11.47
C THR A 295 3.17 -1.51 -11.23
N ASP A 296 4.21 -0.73 -11.51
CA ASP A 296 5.62 -1.09 -11.36
C ASP A 296 6.08 -1.25 -9.89
N LEU A 297 5.31 -0.76 -8.93
CA LEU A 297 5.59 -0.97 -7.51
C LEU A 297 4.41 -1.63 -6.81
N GLY A 298 3.24 -1.01 -6.85
CA GLY A 298 2.06 -1.47 -6.15
C GLY A 298 1.55 -2.79 -6.68
N ALA A 299 1.22 -2.83 -7.98
CA ALA A 299 0.61 -4.03 -8.57
C ALA A 299 1.60 -5.20 -8.59
N GLU A 300 2.86 -4.97 -8.95
CA GLU A 300 3.93 -5.98 -8.86
C GLU A 300 3.99 -6.60 -7.47
N LYS A 301 4.07 -5.79 -6.40
CA LYS A 301 4.11 -6.31 -5.02
C LYS A 301 2.79 -6.93 -4.58
N PHE A 302 1.66 -6.43 -5.06
CA PHE A 302 0.37 -7.07 -4.83
C PHE A 302 0.37 -8.49 -5.39
N PHE A 303 0.86 -8.69 -6.61
CA PHE A 303 0.96 -9.99 -7.26
C PHE A 303 2.03 -10.90 -6.65
N ASP A 304 3.28 -10.43 -6.58
CA ASP A 304 4.43 -11.25 -6.20
C ASP A 304 4.62 -11.43 -4.70
N ILE A 305 4.01 -10.57 -3.88
CA ILE A 305 4.07 -10.68 -2.41
C ILE A 305 2.70 -11.02 -1.85
N LYS A 306 1.69 -10.14 -1.97
CA LYS A 306 0.41 -10.32 -1.27
C LYS A 306 -0.36 -11.54 -1.80
N CYS A 307 -0.61 -11.63 -3.11
CA CYS A 307 -1.31 -12.76 -3.73
C CYS A 307 -0.56 -14.07 -3.53
N ARG A 308 0.77 -14.04 -3.74
CA ARG A 308 1.63 -15.20 -3.55
C ARG A 308 1.58 -15.75 -2.13
N LEU A 309 1.73 -14.90 -1.11
CA LEU A 309 1.79 -15.33 0.29
C LEU A 309 0.42 -15.70 0.86
N ALA A 310 -0.66 -15.06 0.39
CA ALA A 310 -2.02 -15.29 0.88
C ALA A 310 -2.84 -16.23 -0.02
N GLY A 311 -2.26 -16.78 -1.09
CA GLY A 311 -2.97 -17.63 -2.05
C GLY A 311 -4.13 -16.93 -2.78
N LEU A 312 -4.12 -15.60 -2.88
CA LEU A 312 -5.17 -14.85 -3.58
C LEU A 312 -4.95 -14.93 -5.10
N ARG A 313 -6.05 -14.99 -5.85
CA ARG A 313 -6.04 -15.01 -7.31
C ARG A 313 -6.84 -13.82 -7.84
N PRO A 314 -6.18 -12.77 -8.37
CA PRO A 314 -6.87 -11.63 -8.96
C PRO A 314 -7.59 -12.04 -10.25
N ASP A 315 -8.85 -11.64 -10.39
CA ASP A 315 -9.65 -11.88 -11.59
C ASP A 315 -9.45 -10.79 -12.65
N ALA A 316 -9.21 -9.54 -12.23
CA ALA A 316 -8.90 -8.43 -13.12
C ALA A 316 -8.05 -7.35 -12.45
N ALA A 317 -7.46 -6.48 -13.28
CA ALA A 317 -6.79 -5.26 -12.86
C ALA A 317 -7.41 -4.03 -13.57
N MET A 318 -7.42 -2.89 -12.88
CA MET A 318 -7.73 -1.60 -13.49
C MET A 318 -6.51 -0.70 -13.39
N VAL A 319 -6.06 -0.15 -14.52
CA VAL A 319 -4.99 0.86 -14.55
C VAL A 319 -5.62 2.23 -14.73
N VAL A 320 -5.46 3.09 -13.72
CA VAL A 320 -5.97 4.46 -13.73
C VAL A 320 -4.97 5.41 -14.39
N ALA A 321 -5.47 6.30 -15.24
CA ALA A 321 -4.70 7.39 -15.83
C ALA A 321 -5.54 8.68 -15.94
N THR A 322 -4.88 9.82 -16.08
CA THR A 322 -5.51 11.09 -16.47
C THR A 322 -4.81 11.63 -17.70
N VAL A 323 -5.54 12.37 -18.53
CA VAL A 323 -4.96 13.08 -19.68
C VAL A 323 -3.84 14.03 -19.24
N ARG A 324 -4.02 14.70 -18.09
CA ARG A 324 -3.04 15.60 -17.50
C ARG A 324 -1.74 14.89 -17.10
N ALA A 325 -1.82 13.74 -16.43
CA ALA A 325 -0.64 12.96 -16.05
C ALA A 325 0.11 12.43 -17.28
N LEU A 326 -0.62 12.00 -18.31
CA LEU A 326 -0.01 11.57 -19.57
C LEU A 326 0.66 12.74 -20.31
N LYS A 327 0.03 13.92 -20.38
CA LYS A 327 0.70 15.14 -20.91
C LYS A 327 1.97 15.50 -20.13
N TYR A 328 1.96 15.33 -18.81
CA TYR A 328 3.15 15.54 -17.98
C TYR A 328 4.29 14.58 -18.36
N HIS A 329 3.97 13.30 -18.56
CA HIS A 329 4.93 12.34 -19.10
C HIS A 329 5.36 12.67 -20.55
N GLY A 330 4.50 13.34 -21.31
CA GLY A 330 4.80 13.92 -22.63
C GLY A 330 5.72 15.15 -22.62
N GLY A 331 6.13 15.62 -21.43
CA GLY A 331 7.05 16.75 -21.23
C GLY A 331 6.39 18.07 -20.85
N ILE A 332 5.08 18.11 -20.60
CA ILE A 332 4.38 19.36 -20.27
C ILE A 332 4.55 19.70 -18.78
N PRO A 333 5.00 20.92 -18.43
CA PRO A 333 5.15 21.34 -17.04
C PRO A 333 3.77 21.56 -16.38
N VAL A 334 3.72 21.40 -15.05
CA VAL A 334 2.48 21.44 -14.26
C VAL A 334 1.57 22.66 -14.54
N PRO A 335 2.08 23.90 -14.64
CA PRO A 335 1.25 25.08 -14.89
C PRO A 335 0.54 25.08 -16.25
N GLU A 336 1.02 24.29 -17.21
CA GLU A 336 0.52 24.27 -18.59
C GLU A 336 -0.42 23.10 -18.86
N LEU A 337 -0.59 22.17 -17.91
CA LEU A 337 -1.39 20.96 -18.08
C LEU A 337 -2.88 21.20 -18.35
N GLY A 338 -3.39 22.40 -18.05
CA GLY A 338 -4.78 22.77 -18.32
C GLY A 338 -5.07 23.14 -19.78
N ARG A 339 -4.04 23.25 -20.64
CA ARG A 339 -4.21 23.51 -22.07
C ARG A 339 -4.24 22.19 -22.83
N GLU A 340 -5.05 22.13 -23.89
CA GLU A 340 -5.08 20.98 -24.80
C GLU A 340 -3.69 20.76 -25.42
N ASN A 341 -3.19 19.53 -25.39
CA ASN A 341 -1.99 19.15 -26.12
C ASN A 341 -1.99 17.64 -26.46
N VAL A 342 -2.64 17.30 -27.57
CA VAL A 342 -2.74 15.90 -28.06
C VAL A 342 -1.37 15.32 -28.41
N GLU A 343 -0.44 16.11 -28.94
CA GLU A 343 0.89 15.63 -29.32
C GLU A 343 1.70 15.17 -28.10
N ALA A 344 1.70 15.97 -27.02
CA ALA A 344 2.34 15.60 -25.77
C ALA A 344 1.64 14.41 -25.11
N LEU A 345 0.30 14.38 -25.13
CA LEU A 345 -0.47 13.23 -24.66
C LEU A 345 -0.03 11.94 -25.38
N VAL A 346 0.08 11.98 -26.71
CA VAL A 346 0.50 10.82 -27.52
C VAL A 346 1.89 10.34 -27.14
N ARG A 347 2.85 11.24 -26.86
CA ARG A 347 4.17 10.85 -26.34
C ARG A 347 4.08 10.21 -24.95
N GLY A 348 3.26 10.77 -24.05
CA GLY A 348 3.12 10.29 -22.69
C GLY A 348 2.38 8.96 -22.55
N LEU A 349 1.65 8.53 -23.58
CA LEU A 349 0.96 7.23 -23.63
C LEU A 349 1.94 6.05 -23.58
N ASP A 350 3.23 6.25 -23.88
CA ASP A 350 4.25 5.20 -23.71
C ASP A 350 4.34 4.75 -22.25
N ASN A 351 4.12 5.64 -21.27
CA ASN A 351 4.06 5.26 -19.86
C ASN A 351 2.89 4.31 -19.60
N LEU A 352 1.69 4.65 -20.09
CA LEU A 352 0.50 3.80 -19.97
C LEU A 352 0.74 2.42 -20.60
N GLU A 353 1.37 2.38 -21.78
CA GLU A 353 1.71 1.15 -22.47
C GLU A 353 2.65 0.26 -21.64
N ALA A 354 3.66 0.84 -20.99
CA ALA A 354 4.55 0.09 -20.09
C ALA A 354 3.79 -0.54 -18.91
N HIS A 355 2.82 0.17 -18.32
CA HIS A 355 2.00 -0.37 -17.22
C HIS A 355 1.03 -1.46 -17.69
N VAL A 356 0.49 -1.34 -18.90
CA VAL A 356 -0.31 -2.41 -19.54
C VAL A 356 0.53 -3.67 -19.75
N GLU A 357 1.73 -3.52 -20.29
CA GLU A 357 2.68 -4.63 -20.49
C GLU A 357 3.07 -5.29 -19.17
N ALA A 358 3.33 -4.50 -18.13
CA ALA A 358 3.68 -4.99 -16.80
C ALA A 358 2.58 -5.88 -16.21
N VAL A 359 1.31 -5.44 -16.27
CA VAL A 359 0.17 -6.26 -15.80
C VAL A 359 0.03 -7.55 -16.61
N ARG A 360 0.27 -7.49 -17.92
CA ARG A 360 0.24 -8.69 -18.80
C ARG A 360 1.29 -9.73 -18.44
N GLN A 361 2.43 -9.35 -17.86
CA GLN A 361 3.43 -10.32 -17.37
C GLN A 361 2.84 -11.27 -16.32
N PHE A 362 1.84 -10.82 -15.56
CA PHE A 362 1.14 -11.61 -14.54
C PHE A 362 -0.06 -12.37 -15.07
N LYS A 363 -0.38 -12.23 -16.37
CA LYS A 363 -1.51 -12.87 -17.04
C LYS A 363 -2.88 -12.56 -16.42
N VAL A 364 -3.04 -11.33 -15.94
CA VAL A 364 -4.29 -10.83 -15.36
C VAL A 364 -5.01 -9.96 -16.41
N PRO A 365 -6.29 -10.22 -16.71
CA PRO A 365 -7.12 -9.35 -17.56
C PRO A 365 -7.13 -7.92 -17.03
N LEU A 366 -7.12 -6.94 -17.92
CA LEU A 366 -7.12 -5.54 -17.49
C LEU A 366 -7.98 -4.63 -18.36
N LEU A 367 -8.37 -3.51 -17.76
CA LEU A 367 -8.99 -2.36 -18.43
C LEU A 367 -8.38 -1.04 -17.93
N ILE A 368 -8.61 0.03 -18.68
CA ILE A 368 -8.14 1.38 -18.34
C ILE A 368 -9.31 2.24 -17.84
N GLY A 369 -9.10 2.91 -16.71
CA GLY A 369 -9.99 3.97 -16.22
C GLY A 369 -9.36 5.34 -16.42
N LEU A 370 -9.90 6.13 -17.35
CA LEU A 370 -9.50 7.52 -17.57
C LEU A 370 -10.32 8.43 -16.66
N ASN A 371 -9.69 8.93 -15.60
CA ASN A 371 -10.35 9.82 -14.64
C ASN A 371 -10.50 11.22 -15.23
N ARG A 372 -11.75 11.68 -15.39
CA ARG A 372 -12.06 12.94 -16.07
C ARG A 372 -11.63 14.15 -15.26
N TYR A 373 -11.03 15.13 -15.93
CA TYR A 373 -10.79 16.45 -15.37
C TYR A 373 -11.47 17.56 -16.21
N PRO A 374 -11.96 18.67 -15.59
CA PRO A 374 -12.71 19.71 -16.30
C PRO A 374 -12.02 20.38 -17.49
N THR A 375 -10.68 20.37 -17.55
CA THR A 375 -9.91 20.99 -18.64
C THR A 375 -9.54 20.04 -19.77
N ASP A 376 -9.85 18.75 -19.61
CA ASP A 376 -9.50 17.73 -20.60
C ASP A 376 -10.48 17.80 -21.78
N THR A 377 -10.00 17.56 -23.00
CA THR A 377 -10.82 17.69 -24.21
C THR A 377 -11.20 16.33 -24.81
N GLU A 378 -12.26 16.31 -25.61
CA GLU A 378 -12.68 15.11 -26.33
C GLU A 378 -11.62 14.62 -27.33
N ALA A 379 -10.82 15.52 -27.90
CA ALA A 379 -9.71 15.15 -28.78
C ALA A 379 -8.60 14.40 -28.03
N GLU A 380 -8.30 14.83 -26.80
CA GLU A 380 -7.36 14.16 -25.91
C GLU A 380 -7.89 12.78 -25.48
N TYR A 381 -9.15 12.69 -25.06
CA TYR A 381 -9.74 11.38 -24.73
C TYR A 381 -9.73 10.45 -25.93
N LYS A 382 -10.10 10.94 -27.13
CA LYS A 382 -10.07 10.12 -28.34
C LYS A 382 -8.68 9.54 -28.61
N ALA A 383 -7.62 10.35 -28.50
CA ALA A 383 -6.25 9.87 -28.70
C ALA A 383 -5.84 8.79 -27.69
N ALA A 384 -6.23 8.94 -26.41
CA ALA A 384 -5.97 7.93 -25.38
C ALA A 384 -6.78 6.63 -25.62
N LEU A 385 -8.06 6.74 -25.99
CA LEU A 385 -8.93 5.61 -26.30
C LEU A 385 -8.45 4.85 -27.54
N ASP A 386 -8.10 5.56 -28.62
CA ASP A 386 -7.56 4.97 -29.85
C ASP A 386 -6.27 4.17 -29.55
N ARG A 387 -5.38 4.70 -28.70
CA ARG A 387 -4.17 3.98 -28.28
C ARG A 387 -4.51 2.74 -27.45
N CYS A 388 -5.45 2.82 -26.51
CA CYS A 388 -5.86 1.66 -25.72
C CYS A 388 -6.45 0.55 -26.61
N ALA A 389 -7.28 0.94 -27.59
CA ALA A 389 -7.82 0.01 -28.58
C ALA A 389 -6.73 -0.65 -29.42
N ALA A 390 -5.71 0.11 -29.85
CA ALA A 390 -4.55 -0.44 -30.57
C ALA A 390 -3.73 -1.43 -29.71
N LEU A 391 -3.70 -1.24 -28.39
CA LEU A 391 -3.11 -2.18 -27.44
C LEU A 391 -4.00 -3.40 -27.16
N GLY A 392 -5.25 -3.42 -27.64
CA GLY A 392 -6.22 -4.46 -27.35
C GLY A 392 -6.73 -4.43 -25.91
N VAL A 393 -6.85 -3.24 -25.31
CA VAL A 393 -7.35 -3.05 -23.93
C VAL A 393 -8.55 -2.11 -23.95
N SER A 394 -9.63 -2.49 -23.25
CA SER A 394 -10.80 -1.63 -23.11
C SER A 394 -10.49 -0.44 -22.20
N ALA A 395 -10.96 0.75 -22.57
CA ALA A 395 -10.73 1.98 -21.82
C ALA A 395 -12.03 2.78 -21.70
N TYR A 396 -12.26 3.37 -20.52
CA TYR A 396 -13.47 4.12 -20.22
C TYR A 396 -13.13 5.44 -19.54
N VAL A 397 -13.76 6.52 -19.98
CA VAL A 397 -13.71 7.83 -19.31
C VAL A 397 -14.76 7.84 -18.20
N ALA A 398 -14.37 8.27 -17.00
CA ALA A 398 -15.27 8.30 -15.84
C ALA A 398 -15.15 9.61 -15.06
N ASP A 399 -16.29 10.17 -14.65
CA ASP A 399 -16.40 11.38 -13.83
C ASP A 399 -16.90 11.06 -12.42
N VAL A 400 -16.20 10.16 -11.74
CA VAL A 400 -16.60 9.77 -10.38
C VAL A 400 -16.33 10.86 -9.34
N PHE A 401 -15.40 11.77 -9.63
CA PHE A 401 -15.14 12.94 -8.79
C PHE A 401 -16.32 13.91 -8.81
N GLY A 402 -16.84 14.27 -9.99
CA GLY A 402 -17.94 15.23 -10.14
C GLY A 402 -19.33 14.62 -9.96
N GLN A 403 -19.52 13.34 -10.30
CA GLN A 403 -20.84 12.71 -10.39
C GLN A 403 -21.03 11.50 -9.45
N GLY A 404 -19.99 11.07 -8.73
CA GLY A 404 -20.07 9.91 -7.83
C GLY A 404 -20.20 8.61 -8.63
N GLY A 405 -21.00 7.65 -8.16
CA GLY A 405 -21.18 6.36 -8.82
C GLY A 405 -21.81 6.48 -10.21
N GLU A 406 -22.66 7.49 -10.44
CA GLU A 406 -23.28 7.75 -11.74
C GLU A 406 -22.23 8.00 -12.83
N GLY A 407 -21.18 8.76 -12.51
CA GLY A 407 -20.09 9.06 -13.44
C GLY A 407 -19.17 7.87 -13.75
N GLY A 408 -19.38 6.71 -13.13
CA GLY A 408 -18.57 5.50 -13.32
C GLY A 408 -19.33 4.30 -13.89
N GLU A 409 -20.61 4.45 -14.28
CA GLU A 409 -21.45 3.31 -14.67
C GLU A 409 -20.93 2.57 -15.92
N ASP A 410 -20.43 3.29 -16.93
CA ASP A 410 -19.85 2.68 -18.13
C ASP A 410 -18.59 1.88 -17.82
N LEU A 411 -17.72 2.42 -16.96
CA LEU A 411 -16.52 1.74 -16.47
C LEU A 411 -16.90 0.48 -15.66
N ALA A 412 -17.93 0.57 -14.81
CA ALA A 412 -18.42 -0.57 -14.03
C ALA A 412 -19.01 -1.68 -14.92
N ARG A 413 -19.81 -1.33 -15.95
CA ARG A 413 -20.30 -2.29 -16.95
C ARG A 413 -19.17 -2.92 -17.74
N GLY A 414 -18.14 -2.13 -18.10
CA GLY A 414 -16.92 -2.61 -18.72
C GLY A 414 -16.18 -3.63 -17.88
N LEU A 415 -16.05 -3.38 -16.57
CA LEU A 415 -15.45 -4.32 -15.62
C LEU A 415 -16.25 -5.62 -15.51
N LEU A 416 -17.58 -5.55 -15.38
CA LEU A 416 -18.41 -6.75 -15.34
C LEU A 416 -18.25 -7.59 -16.61
N LYS A 417 -18.27 -6.94 -17.79
CA LYS A 417 -18.03 -7.61 -19.07
C LYS A 417 -16.65 -8.28 -19.12
N LEU A 418 -15.60 -7.61 -18.64
CA LEU A 418 -14.25 -8.17 -18.58
C LEU A 418 -14.23 -9.43 -17.70
N LEU A 419 -14.84 -9.37 -16.51
CA LEU A 419 -14.91 -10.48 -15.55
C LEU A 419 -15.73 -11.68 -16.07
N GLU A 420 -16.69 -11.44 -16.96
CA GLU A 420 -17.49 -12.48 -17.61
C GLU A 420 -16.79 -13.12 -18.81
N SER A 421 -16.10 -12.31 -19.62
CA SER A 421 -15.56 -12.72 -20.92
C SER A 421 -14.13 -13.24 -20.88
N GLU A 422 -13.32 -12.81 -19.90
CA GLU A 422 -11.93 -13.20 -19.77
C GLU A 422 -11.66 -13.91 -18.43
N ARG A 423 -10.79 -14.90 -18.46
CA ARG A 423 -10.34 -15.61 -17.24
C ARG A 423 -8.89 -15.27 -16.96
N SER A 424 -8.60 -14.95 -15.70
CA SER A 424 -7.24 -14.77 -15.22
C SER A 424 -6.49 -16.09 -15.14
N ASP A 425 -5.30 -16.13 -15.76
CA ASP A 425 -4.31 -17.21 -15.61
C ASP A 425 -3.17 -16.75 -14.70
N PHE A 426 -3.53 -16.04 -13.63
CA PHE A 426 -2.58 -15.40 -12.73
C PHE A 426 -1.40 -16.29 -12.37
N ALA A 427 -0.20 -15.79 -12.65
CA ALA A 427 1.06 -16.40 -12.26
C ALA A 427 2.02 -15.34 -11.71
N PRO A 428 2.73 -15.62 -10.60
CA PRO A 428 3.79 -14.73 -10.13
C PRO A 428 4.94 -14.61 -11.16
N LEU A 429 5.66 -13.48 -11.15
CA LEU A 429 6.63 -13.12 -12.19
C LEU A 429 7.88 -14.02 -12.20
N TYR A 430 8.26 -14.53 -11.03
CA TYR A 430 9.48 -15.32 -10.80
C TYR A 430 9.24 -16.42 -9.75
N PRO A 431 9.92 -17.58 -9.84
CA PRO A 431 9.80 -18.63 -8.84
C PRO A 431 10.63 -18.30 -7.58
N LEU A 432 10.22 -18.83 -6.42
CA LEU A 432 10.84 -18.51 -5.12
C LEU A 432 12.23 -19.13 -4.92
N ASP A 433 12.54 -20.21 -5.63
CA ASP A 433 13.84 -20.88 -5.62
C ASP A 433 14.89 -20.22 -6.51
N ALA A 434 14.50 -19.24 -7.35
CA ALA A 434 15.45 -18.44 -8.10
C ALA A 434 16.42 -17.67 -7.16
N PRO A 435 17.69 -17.49 -7.55
CA PRO A 435 18.63 -16.66 -6.81
C PRO A 435 18.10 -15.23 -6.62
N ILE A 436 18.44 -14.56 -5.51
CA ILE A 436 17.93 -13.20 -5.20
C ILE A 436 18.21 -12.23 -6.35
N LYS A 437 19.41 -12.26 -6.93
CA LYS A 437 19.78 -11.43 -8.08
C LYS A 437 18.92 -11.71 -9.30
N SER A 438 18.57 -12.96 -9.58
CA SER A 438 17.69 -13.33 -10.69
C SER A 438 16.28 -12.79 -10.51
N LYS A 439 15.76 -12.76 -9.27
CA LYS A 439 14.45 -12.17 -8.95
C LYS A 439 14.44 -10.67 -9.25
N LEU A 440 15.47 -9.96 -8.78
CA LEU A 440 15.66 -8.52 -9.01
C LEU A 440 15.83 -8.20 -10.50
N GLU A 441 16.64 -8.97 -11.22
CA GLU A 441 16.84 -8.83 -12.66
C GLU A 441 15.52 -9.03 -13.42
N THR A 442 14.70 -10.00 -13.01
CA THR A 442 13.40 -10.27 -13.64
C THR A 442 12.46 -9.08 -13.47
N ILE A 443 12.37 -8.51 -12.26
CA ILE A 443 11.55 -7.31 -12.01
C ILE A 443 12.08 -6.13 -12.85
N ALA A 444 13.39 -5.86 -12.79
CA ALA A 444 13.98 -4.73 -13.49
C ALA A 444 13.77 -4.79 -15.01
N THR A 445 13.99 -5.95 -15.62
CA THR A 445 13.90 -6.11 -17.07
C THR A 445 12.45 -6.19 -17.56
N ARG A 446 11.57 -6.92 -16.85
CA ARG A 446 10.19 -7.19 -17.33
C ARG A 446 9.15 -6.17 -16.88
N VAL A 447 9.37 -5.53 -15.73
CA VAL A 447 8.42 -4.54 -15.18
C VAL A 447 8.92 -3.12 -15.43
N TYR A 448 10.22 -2.84 -15.21
CA TYR A 448 10.76 -1.48 -15.35
C TYR A 448 11.22 -1.19 -16.78
N GLY A 449 11.61 -2.23 -17.53
CA GLY A 449 12.23 -2.07 -18.84
C GLY A 449 13.69 -1.62 -18.75
N ALA A 450 14.37 -1.96 -17.66
CA ALA A 450 15.80 -1.72 -17.47
C ALA A 450 16.64 -2.74 -18.26
N ASP A 451 17.88 -2.39 -18.58
CA ASP A 451 18.88 -3.27 -19.20
C ASP A 451 19.52 -4.24 -18.18
N GLY A 452 19.20 -4.08 -16.90
CA GLY A 452 19.57 -4.98 -15.82
C GLY A 452 19.84 -4.26 -14.50
N VAL A 453 20.46 -4.99 -13.56
CA VAL A 453 20.71 -4.51 -12.19
C VAL A 453 22.20 -4.47 -11.83
N ASP A 454 22.62 -3.38 -11.19
CA ASP A 454 23.96 -3.20 -10.65
C ASP A 454 23.99 -3.34 -9.13
N TYR A 455 25.06 -3.97 -8.63
CA TYR A 455 25.25 -4.29 -7.22
C TYR A 455 26.62 -3.79 -6.73
N PRO A 456 26.67 -2.87 -5.77
CA PRO A 456 27.89 -2.58 -5.04
C PRO A 456 28.35 -3.80 -4.23
N ARG A 457 29.66 -3.96 -4.00
CA ARG A 457 30.23 -5.09 -3.23
C ARG A 457 29.61 -5.30 -1.85
N ARG A 458 29.10 -4.24 -1.19
CA ARG A 458 28.41 -4.37 0.10
C ARG A 458 27.10 -5.15 -0.04
N VAL A 459 26.38 -4.95 -1.13
CA VAL A 459 25.09 -5.60 -1.41
C VAL A 459 25.30 -7.06 -1.80
N ASP A 460 26.36 -7.38 -2.54
CA ASP A 460 26.74 -8.78 -2.79
C ASP A 460 26.92 -9.58 -1.49
N ARG A 461 27.56 -8.96 -0.49
CA ARG A 461 27.72 -9.57 0.84
C ARG A 461 26.40 -9.73 1.58
N GLN A 462 25.51 -8.73 1.52
CA GLN A 462 24.18 -8.81 2.14
C GLN A 462 23.32 -9.90 1.50
N ILE A 463 23.36 -10.03 0.17
CA ILE A 463 22.68 -11.10 -0.57
C ILE A 463 23.22 -12.46 -0.16
N ALA A 464 24.54 -12.64 -0.15
CA ALA A 464 25.17 -13.89 0.28
C ALA A 464 24.83 -14.25 1.74
N GLN A 465 24.81 -13.25 2.63
CA GLN A 465 24.40 -13.43 4.01
C GLN A 465 22.93 -13.87 4.11
N ALA A 466 22.01 -13.19 3.41
CA ALA A 466 20.60 -13.57 3.39
C ALA A 466 20.40 -15.01 2.88
N GLU A 467 21.14 -15.44 1.86
CA GLU A 467 21.14 -16.82 1.37
C GLU A 467 21.67 -17.81 2.41
N SER A 468 22.81 -17.50 3.05
CA SER A 468 23.39 -18.37 4.10
C SER A 468 22.49 -18.53 5.33
N LEU A 469 21.68 -17.51 5.63
CA LEU A 469 20.71 -17.51 6.72
C LEU A 469 19.38 -18.18 6.33
N GLY A 470 19.26 -18.68 5.11
CA GLY A 470 18.07 -19.39 4.63
C GLY A 470 16.95 -18.49 4.09
N TYR A 471 17.19 -17.19 3.95
CA TYR A 471 16.22 -16.22 3.43
C TYR A 471 16.25 -16.06 1.90
N GLY A 472 17.12 -16.81 1.20
CA GLY A 472 17.22 -16.77 -0.26
C GLY A 472 15.92 -17.11 -1.00
N ARG A 473 15.01 -17.85 -0.36
CA ARG A 473 13.71 -18.25 -0.94
C ARG A 473 12.61 -17.21 -0.74
N LEU A 474 12.86 -16.11 -0.05
CA LEU A 474 11.87 -15.06 0.11
C LEU A 474 11.63 -14.30 -1.22
N PRO A 475 10.42 -13.78 -1.46
CA PRO A 475 10.19 -12.79 -2.51
C PRO A 475 10.94 -11.49 -2.21
N VAL A 476 11.09 -10.65 -3.22
CA VAL A 476 11.80 -9.36 -3.13
C VAL A 476 10.82 -8.21 -3.26
N CYS A 477 10.99 -7.20 -2.41
CA CYS A 477 10.29 -5.93 -2.40
C CYS A 477 11.27 -4.86 -2.84
N VAL A 478 11.19 -4.42 -4.09
CA VAL A 478 12.06 -3.35 -4.59
C VAL A 478 11.53 -2.01 -4.07
N ALA A 479 12.34 -1.33 -3.29
CA ALA A 479 12.10 0.04 -2.89
C ALA A 479 12.87 0.93 -3.87
N LYS A 480 12.17 1.61 -4.80
CA LYS A 480 12.73 2.67 -5.67
C LYS A 480 11.85 3.91 -5.65
N THR A 481 12.23 4.96 -6.38
CA THR A 481 11.35 6.11 -6.61
C THR A 481 10.05 5.67 -7.28
N GLN A 482 8.93 6.26 -6.85
CA GLN A 482 7.62 6.08 -7.47
C GLN A 482 7.41 7.00 -8.69
N ARG A 483 8.33 7.91 -8.99
CA ARG A 483 8.15 8.97 -10.01
C ARG A 483 8.64 8.58 -11.40
N SER A 484 9.30 7.42 -11.52
CA SER A 484 9.85 6.89 -12.76
C SER A 484 9.76 5.38 -12.74
N LEU A 485 9.72 4.75 -13.92
CA LEU A 485 9.98 3.32 -14.06
C LEU A 485 11.43 2.98 -13.66
N SER A 486 12.37 3.92 -13.83
CA SER A 486 13.75 3.81 -13.35
C SER A 486 13.88 4.12 -11.85
N ASP A 487 15.10 4.03 -11.32
CA ASP A 487 15.47 4.51 -9.99
C ASP A 487 15.82 6.02 -9.96
N ASP A 488 15.84 6.70 -11.12
CA ASP A 488 16.00 8.15 -11.24
C ASP A 488 14.64 8.87 -11.37
N PRO A 489 14.23 9.72 -10.40
CA PRO A 489 12.94 10.39 -10.43
C PRO A 489 12.78 11.43 -11.55
N THR A 490 13.87 11.81 -12.23
CA THR A 490 13.85 12.82 -13.32
C THR A 490 13.53 12.21 -14.68
N LEU A 491 13.69 10.89 -14.83
CA LEU A 491 13.41 10.17 -16.07
C LEU A 491 11.92 9.85 -16.17
N LEU A 492 11.17 10.72 -16.85
CA LEU A 492 9.73 10.57 -17.04
C LEU A 492 9.38 9.54 -18.12
N ASN A 493 8.08 9.22 -18.21
CA ASN A 493 7.49 8.44 -19.29
C ASN A 493 7.98 6.98 -19.31
N ARG A 494 8.53 6.52 -20.43
CA ARG A 494 9.06 5.17 -20.66
C ARG A 494 10.56 5.24 -20.98
N PRO A 495 11.43 5.44 -19.97
CA PRO A 495 12.87 5.52 -20.20
C PRO A 495 13.43 4.22 -20.78
N ARG A 496 14.57 4.33 -21.48
CA ARG A 496 15.30 3.23 -22.13
C ARG A 496 16.79 3.36 -21.85
N GLY A 497 17.52 2.25 -21.96
CA GLY A 497 18.99 2.28 -21.83
C GLY A 497 19.48 2.54 -20.40
N PHE A 498 18.67 2.20 -19.39
CA PHE A 498 18.99 2.46 -17.98
C PHE A 498 19.16 1.15 -17.21
N ARG A 499 19.98 1.18 -16.16
CA ARG A 499 20.17 0.07 -15.22
C ARG A 499 19.75 0.52 -13.82
N VAL A 500 19.24 -0.41 -13.03
CA VAL A 500 18.83 -0.13 -11.64
C VAL A 500 19.99 -0.44 -10.70
N THR A 501 20.34 0.49 -9.82
CA THR A 501 21.39 0.26 -8.82
C THR A 501 20.77 -0.10 -7.47
N VAL A 502 20.93 -1.35 -7.03
CA VAL A 502 20.50 -1.76 -5.68
C VAL A 502 21.60 -1.42 -4.70
N ASN A 503 21.29 -0.51 -3.77
CA ASN A 503 22.23 0.07 -2.81
C ASN A 503 22.26 -0.66 -1.46
N ASP A 504 21.19 -1.36 -1.10
CA ASP A 504 21.03 -2.03 0.19
C ASP A 504 20.02 -3.18 0.07
N VAL A 505 20.25 -4.29 0.80
CA VAL A 505 19.30 -5.41 0.92
C VAL A 505 19.08 -5.73 2.39
N ARG A 506 17.81 -5.68 2.82
CA ARG A 506 17.39 -5.96 4.21
C ARG A 506 16.45 -7.14 4.28
N ILE A 507 16.47 -7.84 5.40
CA ILE A 507 15.60 -8.99 5.66
C ILE A 507 14.40 -8.51 6.48
N SER A 508 13.19 -8.67 5.94
CA SER A 508 11.93 -8.53 6.69
C SER A 508 11.33 -9.92 6.89
N ALA A 509 11.94 -10.69 7.79
CA ALA A 509 11.67 -12.11 7.99
C ALA A 509 10.26 -12.41 8.52
N GLY A 510 9.69 -11.53 9.35
CA GLY A 510 8.32 -11.66 9.83
C GLY A 510 7.31 -11.36 8.72
N ALA A 511 7.55 -10.31 7.94
CA ALA A 511 6.71 -10.00 6.79
C ALA A 511 6.84 -11.07 5.67
N GLY A 512 8.01 -11.69 5.56
CA GLY A 512 8.30 -12.77 4.61
C GLY A 512 8.77 -12.27 3.24
N PHE A 513 9.58 -11.22 3.19
CA PHE A 513 10.23 -10.73 1.97
C PHE A 513 11.59 -10.06 2.27
N LEU A 514 12.41 -9.89 1.24
CA LEU A 514 13.62 -9.07 1.28
C LEU A 514 13.30 -7.67 0.75
N VAL A 515 13.82 -6.62 1.38
CA VAL A 515 13.71 -5.24 0.88
C VAL A 515 14.99 -4.89 0.13
N ALA A 516 14.89 -4.68 -1.18
CA ALA A 516 16.00 -4.23 -2.02
C ALA A 516 15.84 -2.74 -2.32
N GLN A 517 16.67 -1.90 -1.71
CA GLN A 517 16.61 -0.46 -1.89
C GLN A 517 17.44 -0.03 -3.10
N ALA A 518 16.78 0.56 -4.08
CA ALA A 518 17.38 1.26 -5.22
C ALA A 518 17.12 2.77 -5.10
N GLY A 519 18.19 3.56 -5.20
CA GLY A 519 18.15 5.00 -4.92
C GLY A 519 17.94 5.39 -3.45
N ASP A 520 17.75 6.68 -3.22
CA ASP A 520 17.60 7.26 -1.87
C ASP A 520 16.13 7.28 -1.45
N ILE A 521 15.77 6.40 -0.51
CA ILE A 521 14.40 6.30 0.00
C ILE A 521 14.35 6.76 1.44
N THR A 522 13.47 7.73 1.68
CA THR A 522 13.20 8.24 3.00
C THR A 522 12.14 7.39 3.69
N THR A 523 12.50 6.75 4.80
CA THR A 523 11.60 5.98 5.68
C THR A 523 11.05 6.78 6.86
N MET A 524 11.53 8.02 7.04
CA MET A 524 10.99 9.02 7.97
C MET A 524 10.88 10.38 7.26
N PRO A 525 9.69 10.74 6.73
CA PRO A 525 9.49 12.00 6.03
C PRO A 525 9.72 13.20 6.94
N GLY A 526 10.05 14.35 6.36
CA GLY A 526 10.11 15.62 7.09
C GLY A 526 8.94 16.51 6.73
N LEU A 527 8.50 17.36 7.66
CA LEU A 527 7.56 18.44 7.36
C LEU A 527 8.14 19.41 6.30
N PRO A 528 7.28 19.99 5.44
CA PRO A 528 7.67 21.05 4.51
C PRO A 528 7.88 22.39 5.25
N ARG A 529 8.23 23.44 4.50
CA ARG A 529 8.38 24.80 5.05
C ARG A 529 7.07 25.35 5.64
N LYS A 530 5.93 24.99 5.04
CA LYS A 530 4.58 25.33 5.51
C LYS A 530 3.77 24.03 5.61
N PRO A 531 3.77 23.35 6.76
CA PRO A 531 3.02 22.11 6.94
C PRO A 531 1.51 22.36 6.96
N ASN A 532 0.73 21.38 6.50
CA ASN A 532 -0.73 21.43 6.58
C ASN A 532 -1.21 21.67 8.03
N ALA A 533 -0.46 21.16 9.02
CA ALA A 533 -0.71 21.37 10.44
C ALA A 533 -0.88 22.84 10.87
N GLU A 534 -0.27 23.82 10.18
CA GLU A 534 -0.45 25.25 10.51
C GLU A 534 -1.88 25.74 10.26
N GLY A 535 -2.64 25.07 9.38
CA GLY A 535 -4.01 25.43 9.03
C GLY A 535 -5.07 24.59 9.74
N VAL A 536 -4.69 23.53 10.46
CA VAL A 536 -5.63 22.61 11.12
C VAL A 536 -6.05 23.19 12.47
N ASP A 537 -7.36 23.26 12.73
CA ASP A 537 -7.92 23.75 13.99
C ASP A 537 -9.23 23.02 14.35
N VAL A 538 -9.73 23.21 15.57
CA VAL A 538 -10.97 22.59 16.08
C VAL A 538 -11.91 23.67 16.62
N THR A 539 -13.14 23.71 16.14
CA THR A 539 -14.16 24.67 16.62
C THR A 539 -14.64 24.32 18.04
N VAL A 540 -15.39 25.23 18.67
CA VAL A 540 -15.96 25.00 20.02
C VAL A 540 -16.96 23.83 20.03
N GLU A 541 -17.58 23.52 18.89
CA GLU A 541 -18.47 22.37 18.69
C GLU A 541 -17.71 21.06 18.41
N GLY A 542 -16.37 21.10 18.31
CA GLY A 542 -15.53 19.94 18.03
C GLY A 542 -15.38 19.59 16.55
N THR A 543 -15.74 20.49 15.63
CA THR A 543 -15.56 20.27 14.18
C THR A 543 -14.12 20.58 13.78
N ILE A 544 -13.48 19.69 13.02
CA ILE A 544 -12.11 19.88 12.54
C ILE A 544 -12.14 20.71 11.26
N THR A 545 -11.27 21.72 11.19
CA THR A 545 -11.11 22.60 10.01
C THR A 545 -9.68 22.54 9.49
N GLY A 546 -9.49 22.84 8.20
CA GLY A 546 -8.16 22.93 7.57
C GLY A 546 -7.44 21.61 7.31
N LEU A 547 -8.09 20.46 7.53
CA LEU A 547 -7.50 19.14 7.26
C LEU A 547 -7.45 18.77 5.76
N PHE A 548 -8.37 19.31 4.94
CA PHE A 548 -8.50 19.02 3.50
C PHE A 548 -8.82 20.25 2.66
#